data_AF-A0A7R9EZ13-F1
#
_entry.id   AF-A0A7R9EZ13-F1
#
_cell.length_a   1.000
_cell.length_b   1.000
_cell.length_c   1.000
_cell.angle_alpha   90.00
_cell.angle_beta   90.00
_cell.angle_gamma   90.00
#
_symmetry.space_group_name_H-M   'P 1'
#
loop_
_entity.id
_entity.type
_entity.pdbx_description
1 polymer ?
#
loop_
_entity_poly.entity_id
_entity_poly.type
_entity_poly.pdbx_seq_one_letter_code
_entity_poly.pdbx_strand_id
1 'polypeptide(L)'
;MVVAAWINGGMQGRSIKVSKDPYNYTAHIELITTCQTVGDLLELRQSRENMSKLFPLTPELWLSWLKDEASLADSDPASKQAVIELFERAVGDYLFKTKDKGLDLTMLSITSCHNYSSQFSPD
;
A
#
# COMPACT_ATOMS: atom_id res chain seq x y z
N MET A 1 4.33 11.28 34.41
CA MET A 1 3.37 10.16 34.47
C MET A 1 1.98 10.49 33.95
N VAL A 2 1.48 11.72 34.10
CA VAL A 2 0.11 12.09 33.64
C VAL A 2 -0.03 12.15 32.11
N VAL A 3 0.99 12.64 31.38
CA VAL A 3 0.94 12.83 29.91
C VAL A 3 0.82 11.51 29.13
N ALA A 4 1.51 10.45 29.57
CA ALA A 4 1.47 9.14 28.95
C ALA A 4 0.07 8.46 29.05
N ALA A 5 -0.66 8.72 30.14
CA ALA A 5 -2.01 8.17 30.34
C ALA A 5 -3.04 8.80 29.38
N TRP A 6 -2.91 10.09 29.08
CA TRP A 6 -3.78 10.78 28.10
C TRP A 6 -3.52 10.32 26.66
N ILE A 7 -2.25 10.10 26.32
CA ILE A 7 -1.84 9.63 24.99
C ILE A 7 -2.32 8.19 24.74
N ASN A 8 -2.14 7.29 25.73
CA ASN A 8 -2.59 5.90 25.63
C ASN A 8 -4.12 5.75 25.63
N GLY A 9 -4.84 6.57 26.41
CA GLY A 9 -6.30 6.60 26.38
C GLY A 9 -6.86 7.06 25.01
N GLY A 10 -6.18 7.99 24.35
CA GLY A 10 -6.54 8.46 23.01
C GLY A 10 -6.30 7.42 21.90
N MET A 11 -5.22 6.63 21.99
CA MET A 11 -4.94 5.54 21.02
C MET A 11 -5.98 4.42 21.09
N GLN A 12 -6.32 3.95 22.29
CA GLN A 12 -7.39 2.97 22.49
C GLN A 12 -8.72 3.45 21.88
N GLY A 13 -9.06 4.73 22.10
CA GLY A 13 -10.27 5.33 21.55
C GLY A 13 -10.31 5.34 20.01
N ARG A 14 -9.18 5.53 19.33
CA ARG A 14 -9.09 5.52 17.86
C ARG A 14 -9.08 4.12 17.27
N SER A 15 -8.42 3.16 17.91
CA SER A 15 -8.48 1.73 17.53
C SER A 15 -9.93 1.21 17.57
N ILE A 16 -10.70 1.60 18.60
CA ILE A 16 -12.13 1.26 18.71
C ILE A 16 -12.96 1.88 17.57
N LYS A 17 -12.63 3.10 17.12
CA LYS A 17 -13.34 3.72 15.97
C LYS A 17 -13.12 2.93 14.69
N VAL A 18 -11.88 2.55 14.40
CA VAL A 18 -11.54 1.69 13.25
C VAL A 18 -12.20 0.31 13.38
N SER A 19 -12.27 -0.26 14.59
CA SER A 19 -12.96 -1.53 14.82
C SER A 19 -14.47 -1.46 14.59
N LYS A 20 -15.10 -0.32 14.91
CA LYS A 20 -16.55 -0.11 14.71
C LYS A 20 -16.92 0.20 13.26
N ASP A 21 -16.05 0.91 12.55
CA ASP A 21 -16.21 1.24 11.14
C ASP A 21 -14.88 1.05 10.40
N PRO A 22 -14.59 -0.18 9.93
CA PRO A 22 -13.33 -0.49 9.23
C PRO A 22 -13.14 0.28 7.93
N TYR A 23 -14.22 0.81 7.34
CA TYR A 23 -14.18 1.53 6.06
C TYR A 23 -13.97 3.04 6.23
N ASN A 24 -13.80 3.52 7.47
CA ASN A 24 -13.52 4.93 7.73
C ASN A 24 -12.06 5.28 7.47
N TYR A 25 -11.76 5.74 6.26
CA TYR A 25 -10.41 6.14 5.86
C TYR A 25 -9.77 7.17 6.80
N THR A 26 -10.50 8.21 7.20
CA THR A 26 -10.00 9.27 8.08
C THR A 26 -9.59 8.72 9.45
N ALA A 27 -10.36 7.79 10.01
CA ALA A 27 -10.04 7.15 11.28
C ALA A 27 -8.71 6.36 11.22
N HIS A 28 -8.43 5.68 10.10
CA HIS A 28 -7.14 5.00 9.88
C HIS A 28 -5.97 5.99 9.82
N ILE A 29 -6.12 7.12 9.12
CA ILE A 29 -5.07 8.16 9.04
C ILE A 29 -4.80 8.78 10.40
N GLU A 30 -5.84 9.12 11.17
CA GLU A 30 -5.70 9.68 12.52
C GLU A 30 -5.01 8.69 13.49
N LEU A 31 -5.31 7.39 13.33
CA LEU A 31 -4.66 6.34 14.12
C LEU A 31 -3.17 6.26 13.78
N ILE A 32 -2.81 6.15 12.49
CA ILE A 32 -1.43 6.06 12.02
C ILE A 32 -0.61 7.28 12.44
N THR A 33 -1.12 8.48 12.23
CA THR A 33 -0.42 9.73 12.60
C THR A 33 -0.18 9.85 14.10
N THR A 34 -1.13 9.39 14.91
CA THR A 34 -0.89 9.31 16.35
C THR A 34 0.18 8.29 16.67
N CYS A 35 0.11 7.07 16.13
CA CYS A 35 1.11 6.03 16.41
C CYS A 35 2.53 6.51 16.04
N GLN A 36 2.68 7.27 14.95
CA GLN A 36 3.93 7.93 14.57
C GLN A 36 4.39 8.95 15.63
N THR A 37 3.48 9.77 16.15
CA THR A 37 3.79 10.79 17.16
C THR A 37 4.21 10.17 18.49
N VAL A 38 3.62 9.03 18.83
CA VAL A 38 3.91 8.29 20.07
C VAL A 38 5.18 7.45 19.94
N GLY A 39 5.55 7.06 18.71
CA GLY A 39 6.68 6.18 18.44
C GLY A 39 6.37 4.70 18.74
N ASP A 40 5.09 4.30 18.78
CA ASP A 40 4.72 2.90 18.95
C ASP A 40 4.80 2.16 17.60
N LEU A 41 5.93 1.53 17.35
CA LEU A 41 6.24 0.87 16.09
C LEU A 41 5.36 -0.36 15.82
N LEU A 42 4.95 -1.09 16.87
CA LEU A 42 4.14 -2.30 16.69
C LEU A 42 2.73 -1.95 16.25
N GLU A 43 2.08 -1.03 16.97
CA GLU A 43 0.74 -0.55 16.61
C GLU A 43 0.74 0.20 15.27
N LEU A 44 1.81 0.94 14.95
CA LEU A 44 1.96 1.62 13.67
C LEU A 44 1.98 0.62 12.50
N ARG A 45 2.78 -0.46 12.61
CA ARG A 45 2.84 -1.53 11.60
C ARG A 45 1.49 -2.22 11.44
N GLN A 46 0.83 -2.59 12.54
CA GLN A 46 -0.49 -3.24 12.49
C GLN A 46 -1.55 -2.34 11.86
N SER A 47 -1.56 -1.06 12.21
CA SER A 47 -2.51 -0.09 11.65
C SER A 47 -2.34 0.06 10.14
N ARG A 48 -1.08 0.14 9.67
CA ARG A 48 -0.75 0.23 8.24
C ARG A 48 -1.11 -1.05 7.46
N GLU A 49 -0.84 -2.23 8.03
CA GLU A 49 -1.26 -3.51 7.46
C GLU A 49 -2.79 -3.66 7.38
N ASN A 50 -3.51 -3.22 8.41
CA ASN A 50 -4.97 -3.26 8.39
C ASN A 50 -5.53 -2.30 7.34
N MET A 51 -4.93 -1.12 7.19
CA MET A 51 -5.33 -0.15 6.17
C MET A 51 -5.01 -0.65 4.75
N SER A 52 -3.85 -1.26 4.50
CA SER A 52 -3.45 -1.77 3.18
C SER A 52 -4.34 -2.91 2.68
N LYS A 53 -4.89 -3.72 3.58
CA LYS A 53 -5.84 -4.79 3.25
C LYS A 53 -7.21 -4.25 2.80
N LEU A 54 -7.61 -3.09 3.30
CA LEU A 54 -8.95 -2.53 3.08
C LEU A 54 -8.97 -1.48 1.97
N PHE A 55 -7.87 -0.75 1.79
CA PHE A 55 -7.78 0.34 0.84
C PHE A 55 -6.55 0.22 -0.05
N PRO A 56 -6.65 0.62 -1.32
CA PRO A 56 -5.45 0.90 -2.09
C PRO A 56 -4.75 2.12 -1.50
N LEU A 57 -3.57 1.90 -0.93
CA LEU A 57 -2.78 2.98 -0.36
C LEU A 57 -2.24 3.88 -1.48
N THR A 58 -2.20 5.18 -1.21
CA THR A 58 -1.60 6.15 -2.13
C THR A 58 -0.06 6.05 -2.10
N PRO A 59 0.65 6.56 -3.12
CA PRO A 59 2.10 6.46 -3.16
C PRO A 59 2.74 7.12 -1.94
N GLU A 60 2.16 8.22 -1.47
CA GLU A 60 2.64 8.97 -0.32
C GLU A 60 2.58 8.15 0.97
N LEU A 61 1.51 7.38 1.16
CA LEU A 61 1.38 6.50 2.34
C LEU A 61 2.40 5.37 2.29
N TRP A 62 2.55 4.70 1.14
CA TRP A 62 3.58 3.68 0.95
C TRP A 62 5.00 4.23 1.20
N LEU A 63 5.31 5.40 0.63
CA LEU A 63 6.61 6.05 0.83
C LEU A 63 6.86 6.44 2.27
N SER A 64 5.84 6.91 3.00
CA SER A 64 5.96 7.22 4.43
C SER A 64 6.31 5.97 5.25
N TRP A 65 5.68 4.83 4.94
CA TRP A 65 5.95 3.57 5.62
C TRP A 65 7.34 3.04 5.30
N LEU A 66 7.71 3.03 4.02
CA LEU A 66 9.03 2.60 3.56
C LEU A 66 10.15 3.43 4.18
N LYS A 67 9.99 4.74 4.33
CA LYS A 67 10.97 5.60 4.99
C LYS A 67 11.14 5.25 6.47
N ASP A 68 10.04 5.03 7.18
CA ASP A 68 10.08 4.63 8.58
C ASP A 68 10.81 3.29 8.73
N GLU A 69 10.44 2.27 7.95
CA GLU A 69 11.09 0.95 8.02
C GLU A 69 12.55 0.98 7.58
N ALA A 70 12.89 1.75 6.53
CA ALA A 70 14.28 1.93 6.10
C ALA A 70 15.12 2.66 7.15
N SER A 71 14.52 3.58 7.92
CA SER A 71 15.22 4.27 9.02
C SER A 71 15.46 3.34 10.23
N LEU A 72 14.62 2.32 10.39
CA LEU A 72 14.74 1.31 11.44
C LEU A 72 15.62 0.12 11.03
N ALA A 73 15.73 -0.14 9.72
CA ALA A 73 16.59 -1.16 9.16
C ALA A 73 18.05 -0.72 9.26
N ASP A 74 18.69 -1.07 10.37
CA ASP A 74 20.13 -0.91 10.58
C ASP A 74 20.93 -1.82 9.62
N SER A 75 22.23 -2.00 9.87
CA SER A 75 23.15 -2.82 9.07
C SER A 75 22.78 -4.32 9.02
N ASP A 76 21.72 -4.75 9.71
CA ASP A 76 21.20 -6.11 9.67
C ASP A 76 20.63 -6.46 8.28
N PRO A 77 21.17 -7.51 7.61
CA PRO A 77 20.68 -7.94 6.31
C PRO A 77 19.22 -8.41 6.31
N ALA A 78 18.72 -8.99 7.41
CA ALA A 78 17.34 -9.47 7.46
C ALA A 78 16.34 -8.31 7.45
N SER A 79 16.61 -7.27 8.24
CA SER A 79 15.81 -6.04 8.25
C SER A 79 15.79 -5.33 6.89
N LYS A 80 16.93 -5.29 6.18
CA LYS A 80 17.00 -4.76 4.81
C LYS A 80 16.15 -5.56 3.82
N GLN A 81 16.17 -6.89 3.94
CA GLN A 81 15.36 -7.77 3.10
C GLN A 81 13.85 -7.50 3.29
N ALA A 82 13.40 -7.30 4.54
CA ALA A 82 12.00 -6.96 4.81
C ALA A 82 11.57 -5.63 4.18
N VAL A 83 12.46 -4.62 4.15
CA VAL A 83 12.19 -3.34 3.46
C VAL A 83 12.07 -3.53 1.94
N ILE A 84 12.89 -4.40 1.35
CA ILE A 84 12.83 -4.72 -0.08
C ILE A 84 11.49 -5.40 -0.40
N GLU A 85 11.07 -6.39 0.37
CA GLU A 85 9.78 -7.07 0.19
C GLU A 85 8.60 -6.10 0.33
N LEU A 86 8.69 -5.16 1.27
CA LEU A 86 7.68 -4.11 1.43
C LEU A 86 7.63 -3.19 0.21
N PHE A 87 8.78 -2.85 -0.38
CA PHE A 87 8.88 -2.04 -1.58
C PHE A 87 8.28 -2.75 -2.79
N GLU A 88 8.61 -4.03 -2.98
CA GLU A 88 8.05 -4.86 -4.05
C GLU A 88 6.53 -4.95 -3.96
N ARG A 89 5.99 -5.13 -2.75
CA ARG A 89 4.54 -5.11 -2.51
C ARG A 89 3.93 -3.75 -2.89
N ALA A 90 4.54 -2.66 -2.44
CA ALA A 90 4.07 -1.31 -2.74
C ALA A 90 4.03 -1.05 -4.26
N VAL A 91 5.06 -1.48 -5.00
CA VAL A 91 5.09 -1.37 -6.47
C VAL A 91 4.05 -2.29 -7.13
N GLY A 92 3.87 -3.50 -6.59
CA GLY A 92 2.88 -4.47 -7.04
C GLY A 92 1.45 -3.91 -7.07
N ASP A 93 1.06 -3.11 -6.07
CA ASP A 93 -0.25 -2.46 -6.02
C ASP A 93 -0.54 -1.55 -7.22
N TYR A 94 0.49 -0.92 -7.79
CA TYR A 94 0.37 -0.06 -8.97
C TYR A 94 0.47 -0.86 -10.27
N LEU A 95 1.31 -1.89 -10.30
CA LEU A 95 1.52 -2.71 -11.49
C LEU A 95 0.38 -3.73 -11.72
N PHE A 96 -0.29 -4.19 -10.67
CA PHE A 96 -1.38 -5.17 -10.81
C PHE A 96 -2.69 -4.52 -11.27
N LYS A 97 -2.97 -3.28 -10.82
CA LYS A 97 -4.18 -2.53 -11.21
C LYS A 97 -4.26 -2.19 -12.70
N THR A 98 -3.19 -2.37 -13.47
CA THR A 98 -3.20 -2.21 -14.92
C THR A 98 -3.59 -3.49 -15.68
N LYS A 99 -3.67 -4.65 -15.01
CA LYS A 99 -4.07 -5.92 -15.65
C LYS A 99 -5.59 -6.08 -15.78
N ASP A 100 -6.38 -5.31 -15.03
CA ASP A 100 -7.84 -5.44 -14.97
C ASP A 100 -8.60 -4.34 -15.74
N LYS A 101 -7.91 -3.64 -16.65
CA LYS A 101 -8.58 -2.99 -17.78
C LYS A 101 -8.30 -3.82 -19.01
N GLY A 102 -9.27 -4.65 -19.38
CA GLY A 102 -9.30 -5.45 -20.59
C GLY A 102 -9.05 -4.61 -21.85
N LEU A 103 -7.77 -4.39 -22.14
CA LEU A 103 -7.24 -3.91 -23.40
C LEU A 103 -6.01 -4.76 -23.64
N ASP A 104 -6.30 -5.91 -24.23
CA ASP A 104 -5.35 -6.75 -24.91
C ASP A 104 -4.75 -5.97 -26.09
N LEU A 105 -3.85 -5.03 -25.80
CA LEU A 105 -3.09 -4.27 -26.79
C LEU A 105 -2.19 -5.20 -27.61
N THR A 106 -1.97 -6.42 -27.15
CA THR A 106 -1.30 -7.48 -27.90
C THR A 106 -2.22 -8.16 -28.91
N MET A 107 -3.52 -8.30 -28.66
CA MET A 107 -4.46 -8.86 -29.64
C MET A 107 -4.92 -7.87 -30.71
N LEU A 108 -4.93 -6.56 -30.44
CA LEU A 108 -5.25 -5.52 -31.45
C LEU A 108 -4.17 -5.39 -32.55
N SER A 109 -2.90 -5.67 -32.26
CA SER A 109 -1.86 -5.72 -33.30
C SER A 109 -1.96 -6.98 -34.16
N ILE A 110 -2.33 -8.12 -33.56
CA ILE A 110 -2.46 -9.40 -34.26
C ILE A 110 -3.69 -9.40 -35.19
N THR A 111 -4.82 -8.83 -34.77
CA THR A 111 -6.02 -8.71 -35.63
C THR A 111 -5.82 -7.72 -36.78
N SER A 112 -5.00 -6.67 -36.60
CA SER A 112 -4.65 -5.77 -37.71
C SER A 112 -3.69 -6.42 -38.72
N CYS A 113 -2.79 -7.31 -38.27
CA CYS A 113 -1.88 -8.03 -39.16
C CYS A 113 -2.57 -9.10 -40.00
N HIS A 114 -3.59 -9.79 -39.47
CA HIS A 114 -4.31 -10.83 -40.21
C HIS A 114 -5.23 -10.27 -41.32
N ASN A 115 -5.78 -9.06 -41.14
CA ASN A 115 -6.65 -8.41 -42.14
C ASN A 115 -5.88 -7.68 -43.26
N TYR A 116 -4.56 -7.49 -43.10
CA TYR A 116 -3.72 -6.85 -44.12
C TYR A 116 -3.13 -7.89 -45.11
N SER A 117 -2.86 -9.11 -44.65
CA SER A 117 -2.38 -10.21 -45.51
C SER A 117 -3.45 -10.76 -46.45
N SER A 118 -4.74 -10.58 -46.16
CA SER A 118 -5.84 -11.00 -47.04
C SER A 118 -6.18 -10.01 -48.14
N GLN A 119 -5.57 -8.81 -48.15
CA GLN A 119 -5.78 -7.78 -49.19
C GLN A 119 -4.67 -7.75 -50.26
N PHE A 120 -3.66 -8.60 -50.16
CA PHE A 120 -2.51 -8.62 -51.07
C PHE A 120 -2.26 -10.04 -51.60
N SER A 121 -3.22 -10.55 -52.37
CA SER A 121 -2.94 -11.61 -53.35
C SER A 121 -3.15 -10.99 -54.74
N PRO A 122 -2.09 -10.74 -55.52
CA PRO A 122 -2.25 -10.24 -56.88
C PRO A 122 -2.67 -11.38 -57.81
N ASP A 123 -3.76 -11.17 -58.56
CA ASP A 123 -4.03 -11.87 -59.81
C ASP A 123 -3.01 -11.44 -60.90
#